data_AF-A0A265Q6P1-F1
#
_entry.id   AF-A0A265Q6P1-F1
#
_cell.length_a   1.000
_cell.length_b   1.000
_cell.length_c   1.000
_cell.angle_alpha   90.00
_cell.angle_beta   90.00
_cell.angle_gamma   90.00
#
_symmetry.space_group_name_H-M   'P 1'
#
loop_
_entity.id
_entity.type
_entity.pdbx_description
1 polymer ?
#
loop_
_entity_poly.entity_id
_entity_poly.type
_entity_poly.pdbx_seq_one_letter_code
_entity_poly.pdbx_strand_id
1 'polypeptide(L)'
;MKVIDKVYNTLLDLELKKKTGVSATDISKKLNLDRSTISRYLNALYNDKRIEKIDGRPVLFQSISNNTLTSSDNKFSDELNS
;
A
#
# COMPACT_ATOMS: atom_id res chain seq x y z
N MET A 1 15.74 -13.46 -5.22
CA MET A 1 14.51 -12.69 -4.97
C MET A 1 14.86 -11.21 -4.89
N LYS A 2 14.16 -10.34 -5.66
CA LYS A 2 14.45 -8.89 -5.67
C LYS A 2 13.90 -8.22 -4.40
N VAL A 3 14.40 -7.04 -4.05
CA VAL A 3 13.93 -6.31 -2.85
C VAL A 3 12.46 -5.93 -2.98
N ILE A 4 12.01 -5.54 -4.18
CA ILE A 4 10.60 -5.23 -4.44
C ILE A 4 9.66 -6.42 -4.15
N ASP A 5 10.10 -7.65 -4.44
CA ASP A 5 9.33 -8.87 -4.13
C ASP A 5 9.24 -9.08 -2.61
N LYS A 6 10.34 -8.83 -1.87
CA LYS A 6 10.35 -8.87 -0.41
C LYS A 6 9.36 -7.87 0.20
N VAL A 7 9.34 -6.64 -0.33
CA VAL A 7 8.41 -5.59 0.11
C VAL A 7 6.96 -6.02 -0.11
N TYR A 8 6.64 -6.52 -1.31
CA TYR A 8 5.30 -6.99 -1.65
C TYR A 8 4.84 -8.15 -0.74
N ASN A 9 5.66 -9.19 -0.60
CA ASN A 9 5.32 -10.33 0.25
C ASN A 9 5.17 -9.95 1.73
N THR A 10 5.97 -8.98 2.20
CA THR A 10 5.86 -8.47 3.57
C THR A 10 4.58 -7.67 3.78
N LEU A 11 4.16 -6.90 2.78
CA LEU A 11 2.86 -6.22 2.81
C LEU A 11 1.73 -7.24 2.97
N LEU A 12 1.70 -8.30 2.16
CA LEU A 12 0.68 -9.35 2.24
C LEU A 12 0.65 -10.01 3.63
N ASP A 13 1.81 -10.37 4.18
CA ASP A 13 1.89 -10.98 5.53
C ASP A 13 1.37 -10.05 6.63
N LEU A 14 1.67 -8.75 6.56
CA LEU A 14 1.25 -7.77 7.56
C LEU A 14 -0.23 -7.42 7.42
N GLU A 15 -0.75 -7.32 6.20
CA GLU A 15 -2.16 -7.05 5.90
C GLU A 15 -3.06 -8.14 6.47
N LEU A 16 -2.70 -9.42 6.26
CA LEU A 16 -3.42 -10.57 6.82
C LEU A 16 -3.51 -10.53 8.35
N LYS A 17 -2.48 -10.02 9.03
CA LYS A 17 -2.43 -9.93 10.50
C LYS A 17 -3.21 -8.74 11.05
N LYS A 18 -3.18 -7.60 10.35
CA LYS A 18 -3.74 -6.34 10.82
C LYS A 18 -5.18 -6.09 10.38
N LYS A 19 -5.69 -6.83 9.38
CA LYS A 19 -7.00 -6.60 8.73
C LYS A 19 -7.21 -5.14 8.26
N THR A 20 -6.11 -4.43 8.01
CA THR A 20 -6.05 -3.02 7.63
C THR A 20 -4.81 -2.79 6.78
N GLY A 21 -4.73 -1.63 6.12
CA GLY A 21 -3.57 -1.25 5.32
C GLY A 21 -2.27 -1.17 6.12
N VAL A 22 -1.15 -1.31 5.42
CA VAL A 22 0.20 -1.42 5.97
C VAL A 22 1.00 -0.16 5.63
N SER A 23 1.68 0.43 6.62
CA SER A 23 2.52 1.61 6.39
C SER A 23 3.94 1.23 5.94
N ALA A 24 4.65 2.16 5.30
CA ALA A 24 6.07 1.98 4.99
C ALA A 24 6.94 1.74 6.24
N THR A 25 6.54 2.29 7.39
CA THR A 25 7.22 2.08 8.68
C THR A 25 7.07 0.64 9.16
N ASP A 26 5.91 0.01 8.95
CA ASP A 26 5.68 -1.38 9.37
C ASP A 26 6.60 -2.35 8.62
N ILE A 27 6.68 -2.21 7.30
CA ILE A 27 7.54 -3.05 6.46
C ILE A 27 9.02 -2.74 6.73
N SER A 28 9.37 -1.47 6.95
CA SER A 28 10.74 -1.05 7.33
C SER A 28 11.22 -1.77 8.58
N LYS A 29 10.40 -1.80 9.64
CA LYS A 29 10.71 -2.54 10.87
C LYS A 29 10.85 -4.04 10.63
N LYS A 30 10.01 -4.63 9.78
CA LYS A 30 10.02 -6.07 9.49
C LYS A 30 11.23 -6.51 8.66
N LEU A 31 11.69 -5.67 7.73
CA LEU A 31 12.81 -5.96 6.84
C LEU A 31 14.15 -5.40 7.30
N ASN A 32 14.17 -4.57 8.35
CA ASN A 32 15.33 -3.80 8.80
C ASN A 32 15.96 -2.97 7.66
N LEU A 33 15.11 -2.23 6.94
CA LEU A 33 15.49 -1.35 5.83
C LEU A 33 14.93 0.06 6.06
N ASP A 34 15.56 1.08 5.47
CA ASP A 34 15.09 2.46 5.58
C ASP A 34 13.66 2.65 5.06
N ARG A 35 12.86 3.43 5.80
CA ARG A 35 11.48 3.78 5.41
C ARG A 35 11.40 4.41 4.03
N SER A 36 12.39 5.22 3.65
CA SER A 36 12.44 5.88 2.33
C SER A 36 12.60 4.85 1.19
N THR A 37 13.43 3.84 1.39
CA THR A 37 13.62 2.71 0.47
C THR A 37 12.31 1.92 0.33
N ILE A 38 11.66 1.60 1.44
CA ILE A 38 10.36 0.91 1.42
C ILE A 38 9.31 1.74 0.68
N SER A 39 9.21 3.04 0.98
CA SER A 39 8.26 3.94 0.33
C SER A 39 8.48 4.01 -1.18
N ARG A 40 9.74 3.99 -1.65
CA ARG A 40 10.08 3.96 -3.07
C ARG A 40 9.53 2.70 -3.74
N TYR A 41 9.70 1.53 -3.11
CA TYR A 41 9.21 0.27 -3.66
C TYR A 41 7.68 0.16 -3.61
N LEU A 42 7.04 0.64 -2.54
CA LEU A 42 5.57 0.69 -2.46
C LEU A 42 4.98 1.58 -3.55
N ASN A 43 5.58 2.74 -3.82
CA ASN A 43 5.14 3.60 -4.93
C ASN A 43 5.36 2.94 -6.30
N ALA A 44 6.46 2.19 -6.49
CA ALA A 44 6.65 1.42 -7.72
C ALA A 44 5.56 0.35 -7.90
N LEU A 45 5.24 -0.40 -6.85
CA LEU A 45 4.16 -1.39 -6.87
C LEU A 45 2.78 -0.76 -7.11
N TYR A 46 2.52 0.42 -6.56
CA TYR A 46 1.30 1.18 -6.81
C TYR A 46 1.20 1.63 -8.26
N ASN A 47 2.28 2.19 -8.82
CA ASN A 47 2.34 2.60 -10.23
C ASN A 47 2.16 1.41 -11.18
N ASP A 48 2.66 0.23 -10.80
CA ASP A 48 2.49 -1.04 -11.51
C ASP A 48 1.09 -1.66 -11.31
N LYS A 49 0.17 -0.99 -10.60
CA LYS A 49 -1.18 -1.46 -10.28
C LYS A 49 -1.19 -2.83 -9.60
N ARG A 50 -0.28 -3.06 -8.65
CA ARG A 50 -0.19 -4.29 -7.85
C ARG A 50 -0.76 -4.14 -6.44
N ILE A 51 -0.82 -2.90 -5.95
CA ILE A 51 -1.33 -2.54 -4.62
C ILE A 51 -2.11 -1.23 -4.72
N GLU A 52 -2.91 -0.94 -3.71
CA GLU A 52 -3.62 0.33 -3.57
C GLU A 52 -3.02 1.18 -2.47
N LYS A 53 -3.31 2.48 -2.52
CA LYS A 53 -2.91 3.48 -1.53
C LYS A 53 -4.16 3.99 -0.81
N ILE A 54 -4.11 3.98 0.51
CA ILE A 54 -5.12 4.59 1.37
C ILE A 54 -4.51 5.89 1.91
N ASP A 55 -5.11 7.01 1.53
CA ASP A 55 -4.64 8.32 1.98
C ASP A 55 -4.86 8.51 3.48
N GLY A 56 -3.88 9.15 4.12
CA GLY A 56 -3.85 9.31 5.57
C GLY A 56 -2.46 9.73 6.07
N ARG A 57 -2.34 9.88 7.39
CA ARG A 57 -1.07 10.17 8.08
C ARG A 57 -0.88 9.15 9.22
N PRO A 58 -0.12 8.06 9.01
CA PRO A 58 0.66 7.74 7.81
C PRO A 58 -0.20 7.26 6.63
N VAL A 59 0.38 7.32 5.42
CA VAL A 59 -0.16 6.63 4.24
C VAL A 59 -0.08 5.12 4.45
N LEU A 60 -1.16 4.42 4.10
CA LEU A 60 -1.22 2.96 4.14
C LEU A 60 -1.31 2.38 2.73
N PHE A 61 -0.87 1.13 2.59
CA PHE A 61 -0.91 0.36 1.36
C PHE A 61 -1.54 -1.01 1.61
N GLN A 62 -2.27 -1.53 0.63
CA GLN A 62 -2.93 -2.84 0.73
C GLN A 62 -2.91 -3.56 -0.62
N SER A 63 -3.07 -4.87 -0.60
CA SER A 63 -3.23 -5.66 -1.82
C SER A 63 -4.49 -5.26 -2.57
N ILE A 64 -4.45 -5.33 -3.91
CA ILE A 64 -5.68 -5.27 -4.71
C ILE A 64 -6.41 -6.58 -4.46
N SER A 65 -7.39 -6.55 -3.56
CA SER A 65 -8.30 -7.67 -3.36
C SER A 65 -9.31 -7.66 -4.51
N ASN A 66 -9.30 -8.68 -5.37
CA ASN A 66 -10.29 -8.86 -6.44
C ASN A 66 -11.68 -9.26 -5.89
N ASN A 67 -12.14 -8.64 -4.81
CA ASN A 67 -13.48 -8.84 -4.29
C ASN A 67 -14.07 -7.52 -3.82
N THR A 68 -14.95 -7.00 -4.66
CA THR A 68 -15.97 -5.99 -4.38
C THR A 68 -16.63 -6.20 -3.00
N LEU A 69 -17.03 -5.09 -2.36
CA LEU A 69 -17.77 -4.92 -1.08
C LEU A 69 -16.83 -4.80 0.15
N THR A 70 -16.71 -3.66 0.84
CA THR A 70 -17.78 -2.76 1.33
C THR A 70 -17.32 -1.31 1.50
N SER A 71 -18.24 -0.40 1.19
CA SER A 71 -18.22 1.07 1.22
C SER A 71 -17.90 1.75 2.56
N SER A 72 -17.32 2.95 2.46
CA SER A 72 -17.43 4.18 3.30
C SER A 72 -16.07 4.92 3.31
N ASP A 73 -15.83 6.13 2.79
CA ASP A 73 -16.64 7.21 2.23
C ASP A 73 -15.76 8.15 1.36
N ASN A 74 -16.37 8.69 0.30
CA ASN A 74 -16.12 9.94 -0.42
C ASN A 74 -14.77 10.69 -0.29
N LYS A 75 -14.12 10.90 -1.43
CA LYS A 75 -14.01 12.23 -2.10
C LYS A 75 -13.62 12.07 -3.56
N PHE A 76 -14.63 12.15 -4.44
CA PHE A 76 -14.45 12.72 -5.77
C PHE A 76 -14.27 14.24 -5.62
N SER A 77 -13.17 14.75 -6.18
CA SER A 77 -12.88 16.16 -6.51
C SER A 77 -11.61 16.07 -7.38
N ASP A 78 -11.55 16.48 -8.64
CA ASP A 78 -12.30 17.51 -9.35
C ASP A 78 -12.34 17.24 -10.86
N GLU A 79 -13.33 17.88 -11.47
CA GLU A 79 -13.60 18.05 -12.90
C GLU A 79 -12.37 18.45 -13.73
N LEU A 80 -12.27 17.88 -14.94
CA LEU A 80 -11.68 18.57 -16.09
C LEU A 80 -12.70 18.58 -17.23
N ASN A 81 -13.54 19.62 -17.16
CA ASN A 81 -14.02 20.51 -18.22
C ASN A 81 -14.60 19.91 -19.52
N SER A 82 -15.86 20.27 -19.73
CA SER A 82 -16.56 20.34 -21.03
C SER A 82 -15.85 21.25 -22.04
#